data_AF-T1ATF4-F1
#
_entry.id   AF-T1ATF4-F1
#
_cell.length_a   1.000
_cell.length_b   1.000
_cell.length_c   1.000
_cell.angle_alpha   90.00
_cell.angle_beta   90.00
_cell.angle_gamma   90.00
#
_symmetry.space_group_name_H-M   'P 1'
#
loop_
_entity.id
_entity.type
_entity.pdbx_description
1 polymer ?
#
loop_
_entity_poly.entity_id
_entity_poly.type
_entity_poly.pdbx_seq_one_letter_code
_entity_poly.pdbx_strand_id
1 'polypeptide(L)'
;REHWRERFLWALRHGAIPAGRITSNAGALTHKPATSTINCTVSGTIRDSMDDILEKVHEAGLTLKAGCGIGYEFSTLRPRGAYVSGAGAYTSGPLSFMDIYDKMCFTVSSAGGRRGAQMGTFDVAHPDA
;
A
#
# COMPACT_ATOMS: atom_id res chain seq x y z
N ARG A 1 1.33 -25.53 -23.29
CA ARG A 1 0.24 -24.99 -22.46
C ARG A 1 -0.38 -26.07 -21.57
N GLU A 2 -0.75 -27.22 -22.16
CA GLU A 2 -1.35 -28.36 -21.44
C GLU A 2 -0.45 -28.95 -20.35
N HIS A 3 0.83 -29.19 -20.66
CA HIS A 3 1.84 -29.64 -19.70
C HIS A 3 1.85 -28.82 -18.39
N TRP A 4 1.84 -27.48 -18.48
CA TRP A 4 1.87 -26.62 -17.30
C TRP A 4 0.52 -26.55 -16.57
N ARG A 5 -0.58 -26.65 -17.30
CA ARG A 5 -1.93 -26.70 -16.70
C ARG A 5 -2.09 -27.93 -15.81
N GLU A 6 -1.64 -29.10 -16.28
CA GLU A 6 -1.73 -30.35 -15.52
C GLU A 6 -0.87 -30.29 -14.25
N ARG A 7 0.38 -29.84 -14.38
CA ARG A 7 1.29 -29.70 -13.23
C ARG A 7 0.78 -28.67 -12.21
N PHE A 8 0.22 -27.56 -12.69
CA PHE A 8 -0.37 -26.54 -11.82
C PHE A 8 -1.56 -27.10 -11.04
N LEU A 9 -2.49 -27.80 -11.71
CA LEU A 9 -3.64 -28.42 -11.03
C LEU A 9 -3.23 -29.53 -10.06
N TRP A 10 -2.21 -30.33 -10.43
CA TRP A 10 -1.65 -31.33 -9.53
C TRP A 10 -1.13 -30.65 -8.25
N ALA A 11 -0.34 -29.58 -8.35
CA ALA A 11 0.18 -28.88 -7.18
C ALA A 11 -0.92 -28.32 -6.28
N LEU A 12 -1.95 -27.68 -6.86
CA LEU A 12 -3.09 -27.16 -6.10
C LEU A 12 -3.84 -28.28 -5.33
N ARG A 13 -4.04 -29.44 -5.98
CA ARG A 13 -4.70 -30.60 -5.37
C ARG A 13 -3.86 -31.28 -4.28
N HIS A 14 -2.55 -31.04 -4.25
CA HIS A 14 -1.61 -31.62 -3.28
C HIS A 14 -1.10 -30.58 -2.27
N GLY A 15 -1.83 -29.49 -2.05
CA GLY A 15 -1.60 -28.58 -0.93
C GLY A 15 -0.83 -27.29 -1.26
N ALA A 16 -0.49 -27.03 -2.51
CA ALA A 16 -0.01 -25.69 -2.89
C ALA A 16 -1.19 -24.70 -2.88
N ILE A 17 -1.18 -23.73 -1.97
CA ILE A 17 -2.26 -22.76 -1.82
C ILE A 17 -1.75 -21.37 -2.23
N PRO A 18 -2.25 -20.77 -3.33
CA PRO A 18 -1.90 -19.42 -3.72
C PRO A 18 -2.37 -18.39 -2.69
N ALA A 19 -1.74 -17.22 -2.72
CA ALA A 19 -2.12 -16.11 -1.86
C ALA A 19 -3.57 -15.66 -2.13
N GLY A 20 -4.21 -15.10 -1.09
CA GLY A 20 -5.64 -14.80 -1.09
C GLY A 20 -6.15 -13.89 -2.23
N ARG A 21 -5.31 -13.01 -2.80
CA ARG A 21 -5.73 -12.18 -3.94
C ARG A 21 -5.72 -12.96 -5.25
N ILE A 22 -4.77 -13.87 -5.42
CA ILE A 22 -4.75 -14.79 -6.55
C ILE A 22 -6.03 -15.63 -6.54
N THR A 23 -6.38 -16.22 -5.39
CA THR A 23 -7.59 -17.07 -5.29
C THR A 23 -8.89 -16.29 -5.44
N SER A 24 -8.96 -15.03 -4.98
CA SER A 24 -10.16 -14.19 -5.08
C SER A 24 -10.40 -13.57 -6.47
N ASN A 25 -9.33 -13.25 -7.20
CA ASN A 25 -9.41 -12.34 -8.35
C ASN A 25 -8.96 -12.98 -9.67
N ALA A 26 -8.21 -14.09 -9.67
CA ALA A 26 -7.85 -14.77 -10.91
C ALA A 26 -9.12 -15.26 -11.64
N GLY A 27 -9.31 -14.80 -12.88
CA GLY A 27 -10.49 -15.13 -13.70
C GLY A 27 -11.74 -14.30 -13.39
N ALA A 28 -11.70 -13.35 -12.46
CA ALA A 28 -12.87 -12.55 -12.06
C ALA A 28 -13.06 -11.24 -12.86
N LEU A 29 -12.29 -11.02 -13.93
CA LEU A 29 -12.25 -9.74 -14.67
C LEU A 29 -13.63 -9.24 -15.14
N THR A 30 -14.55 -10.14 -15.47
CA THR A 30 -15.91 -9.82 -15.91
C THR A 30 -16.76 -9.12 -14.84
N HIS A 31 -16.46 -9.35 -13.56
CA HIS A 31 -17.25 -8.82 -12.43
C HIS A 31 -16.41 -8.03 -11.42
N LYS A 32 -15.09 -8.13 -11.46
CA LYS A 32 -14.10 -7.40 -10.66
C LYS A 32 -12.97 -6.84 -11.53
N PRO A 33 -13.27 -5.98 -12.53
CA PRO A 33 -12.31 -5.59 -13.58
C PRO A 33 -11.11 -4.78 -13.06
N ALA A 34 -11.27 -4.08 -11.95
CA ALA A 34 -10.24 -3.22 -11.37
C ALA A 34 -9.59 -3.83 -10.11
N THR A 35 -9.41 -5.16 -10.07
CA THR A 35 -8.78 -5.85 -8.94
C THR A 35 -7.47 -6.52 -9.33
N SER A 36 -6.52 -6.52 -8.39
CA SER A 36 -5.19 -7.09 -8.59
C SER A 36 -5.09 -8.52 -8.06
N THR A 37 -4.25 -9.34 -8.68
CA THR A 37 -3.82 -10.65 -8.13
C THR A 37 -2.62 -10.53 -7.19
N ILE A 38 -2.07 -9.33 -7.02
CA ILE A 38 -0.93 -9.04 -6.14
C ILE A 38 -1.44 -8.80 -4.71
N ASN A 39 -0.78 -9.42 -3.74
CA ASN A 39 -1.09 -9.25 -2.33
C ASN A 39 -0.32 -8.08 -1.71
N CYS A 40 0.98 -8.01 -1.95
CA CYS A 40 1.90 -7.13 -1.24
C CYS A 40 2.54 -6.15 -2.21
N THR A 41 2.52 -4.87 -1.87
CA THR A 41 3.24 -3.82 -2.57
C THR A 41 3.97 -2.92 -1.59
N VAL A 42 4.98 -2.22 -2.08
CA VAL A 42 5.68 -1.17 -1.33
C VAL A 42 5.60 0.10 -2.18
N SER A 43 5.28 1.21 -1.54
CA SER A 43 5.31 2.52 -2.17
C SER A 43 6.70 2.85 -2.68
N GLY A 44 6.77 3.69 -3.72
CA GLY A 44 8.02 4.40 -4.02
C GLY A 44 8.44 5.29 -2.85
N THR A 45 9.69 5.77 -2.88
CA THR A 45 10.22 6.73 -1.91
C THR A 45 9.28 7.93 -1.79
N ILE A 46 8.84 8.21 -0.57
CA ILE A 46 8.11 9.44 -0.24
C ILE A 46 9.17 10.54 -0.16
N ARG A 47 9.04 11.62 -0.92
CA ARG A 47 9.93 12.78 -0.82
C ARG A 47 9.35 13.79 0.17
N ASP A 48 10.23 14.54 0.80
CA ASP A 48 9.89 15.53 1.82
C ASP A 48 9.32 16.83 1.21
N SER A 49 8.19 16.70 0.53
CA SER A 49 7.39 17.79 -0.03
C SER A 49 5.91 17.44 0.03
N MET A 50 5.04 18.45 0.11
CA MET A 50 3.60 18.18 0.20
C MET A 50 3.05 17.50 -1.06
N ASP A 51 3.51 17.89 -2.24
CA ASP A 51 3.05 17.30 -3.49
C ASP A 51 3.36 15.80 -3.54
N ASP A 52 4.57 15.40 -3.14
CA ASP A 52 4.95 13.99 -3.18
C ASP A 52 4.22 13.19 -2.08
N ILE A 53 4.09 13.74 -0.87
CA ILE A 53 3.30 13.11 0.20
C ILE A 53 1.87 12.82 -0.26
N LEU A 54 1.19 13.81 -0.87
CA LEU A 54 -0.19 13.66 -1.32
C LEU A 54 -0.32 12.76 -2.56
N GLU A 55 0.65 12.79 -3.48
CA GLU A 55 0.69 11.85 -4.60
C GLU A 55 0.82 10.40 -4.10
N LYS A 56 1.65 10.16 -3.09
CA LYS A 56 1.78 8.83 -2.46
C LYS A 56 0.52 8.39 -1.71
N VAL A 57 -0.24 9.30 -1.12
CA VAL A 57 -1.59 9.00 -0.59
C VAL A 57 -2.55 8.60 -1.71
N HIS A 58 -2.50 9.26 -2.87
CA HIS A 58 -3.33 8.93 -4.02
C HIS A 58 -2.97 7.54 -4.60
N GLU A 59 -1.68 7.27 -4.84
CA GLU A 59 -1.19 5.95 -5.27
C GLU A 59 -1.62 4.83 -4.30
N ALA A 60 -1.53 5.10 -3.00
CA ALA A 60 -1.98 4.21 -1.95
C ALA A 60 -3.48 3.91 -2.01
N GLY A 61 -4.31 4.93 -2.23
CA GLY A 61 -5.75 4.77 -2.41
C GLY A 61 -6.07 3.88 -3.60
N LEU A 62 -5.44 4.09 -4.75
CA LEU A 62 -5.63 3.24 -5.93
C LEU A 62 -5.18 1.79 -5.67
N THR A 63 -4.08 1.61 -4.95
CA THR A 63 -3.53 0.30 -4.57
C THR A 63 -4.49 -0.47 -3.66
N LEU A 64 -5.02 0.19 -2.63
CA LEU A 64 -6.00 -0.39 -1.70
C LEU A 64 -7.32 -0.70 -2.41
N LYS A 65 -7.79 0.21 -3.27
CA LYS A 65 -8.97 -0.01 -4.13
C LYS A 65 -8.79 -1.24 -5.02
N ALA A 66 -7.59 -1.46 -5.58
CA ALA A 66 -7.32 -2.66 -6.38
C ALA A 66 -7.25 -3.95 -5.54
N GLY A 67 -7.14 -3.82 -4.22
CA GLY A 67 -7.14 -4.93 -3.28
C GLY A 67 -5.79 -5.20 -2.62
N CYS A 68 -4.72 -4.55 -3.03
CA CYS A 68 -3.40 -4.84 -2.48
C CYS A 68 -3.26 -4.28 -1.05
N GLY A 69 -2.41 -4.90 -0.23
CA GLY A 69 -1.83 -4.22 0.93
C GLY A 69 -0.57 -3.46 0.50
N ILE A 70 -0.27 -2.35 1.18
CA ILE A 70 0.82 -1.44 0.80
C ILE A 70 1.68 -1.03 2.00
N GLY A 71 2.99 -1.05 1.80
CA GLY A 71 3.97 -0.54 2.76
C GLY A 71 4.56 0.82 2.36
N TYR A 72 5.01 1.60 3.33
CA TYR A 72 5.66 2.91 3.17
C TYR A 72 6.88 3.00 4.04
N GLU A 73 7.80 3.87 3.63
CA GLU A 73 8.95 4.26 4.43
C GLU A 73 8.95 5.79 4.61
N PHE A 74 8.88 6.24 5.87
CA PHE A 74 8.61 7.64 6.23
C PHE A 74 9.83 8.45 6.69
N SER A 75 11.02 7.87 6.83
CA SER A 75 12.20 8.55 7.39
C SER A 75 12.81 9.63 6.50
N THR A 76 12.34 9.74 5.26
CA THR A 76 12.69 10.84 4.37
C THR A 76 12.06 12.14 4.79
N LEU A 77 10.93 12.10 5.51
CA LEU A 77 10.21 13.29 5.94
C LEU A 77 10.94 13.95 7.11
N ARG A 78 11.06 15.28 7.06
CA ARG A 78 11.75 16.01 8.12
C ARG A 78 11.03 15.88 9.47
N PRO A 79 11.76 15.89 10.60
CA PRO A 79 11.17 15.63 11.90
C PRO A 79 10.26 16.76 12.38
N ARG A 80 9.44 16.47 13.39
CA ARG A 80 8.58 17.46 14.06
C ARG A 80 9.40 18.67 14.51
N GLY A 81 8.88 19.86 14.24
CA GLY A 81 9.55 21.11 14.60
C GLY A 81 10.68 21.51 13.64
N ALA A 82 10.95 20.74 12.57
CA ALA A 82 11.84 21.21 11.52
C ALA A 82 11.19 22.36 10.72
N TYR A 83 12.03 23.31 10.31
CA TYR A 83 11.58 24.51 9.59
C TYR A 83 11.18 24.20 8.14
N VAL A 84 10.14 24.87 7.66
CA VAL A 84 9.59 24.76 6.30
C VAL A 84 9.71 26.11 5.61
N SER A 85 10.76 26.28 4.81
CA SER A 85 11.08 27.54 4.14
C SER A 85 9.95 28.09 3.28
N GLY A 86 9.26 27.23 2.52
CA GLY A 86 8.16 27.64 1.64
C GLY A 86 6.91 28.13 2.38
N ALA A 87 6.71 27.72 3.63
CA ALA A 87 5.54 28.08 4.44
C ALA A 87 5.86 29.09 5.56
N GLY A 88 7.14 29.37 5.83
CA GLY A 88 7.56 30.21 6.96
C GLY A 88 7.15 29.63 8.33
N ALA A 89 6.99 28.31 8.42
CA ALA A 89 6.42 27.63 9.57
C ALA A 89 7.23 26.38 9.96
N TYR A 90 6.79 25.70 11.01
CA TYR A 90 7.38 24.45 11.47
C TYR A 90 6.45 23.27 11.15
N THR A 91 7.02 22.14 10.76
CA THR A 91 6.23 20.95 10.43
C THR A 91 5.72 20.23 11.68
N SER A 92 4.59 19.54 11.54
CA SER A 92 4.07 18.59 12.54
C SER A 92 4.80 17.24 12.53
N GLY A 93 5.71 17.02 11.57
CA GLY A 93 6.48 15.80 11.44
C GLY A 93 5.70 14.65 10.78
N PRO A 94 6.37 13.51 10.52
CA PRO A 94 5.84 12.44 9.70
C PRO A 94 4.64 11.70 10.31
N LEU A 95 4.60 11.54 11.63
CA LEU A 95 3.48 10.87 12.31
C LEU A 95 2.13 11.55 12.03
N SER A 96 2.11 12.88 11.93
CA SER A 96 0.88 13.61 11.60
C SER A 96 0.46 13.43 10.13
N PHE A 97 1.40 13.18 9.22
CA PHE A 97 1.05 12.80 7.85
C PHE A 97 0.54 11.37 7.76
N MET A 98 1.02 10.45 8.61
CA MET A 98 0.51 9.08 8.68
C MET A 98 -0.98 9.02 9.01
N ASP A 99 -1.52 10.00 9.74
CA ASP A 99 -2.97 10.12 9.98
C ASP A 99 -3.76 10.27 8.66
N ILE A 100 -3.20 10.95 7.66
CA ILE A 100 -3.83 11.09 6.33
C ILE A 100 -3.91 9.71 5.66
N TYR A 101 -2.83 8.92 5.75
CA TYR A 101 -2.79 7.55 5.20
C TYR A 101 -3.79 6.63 5.91
N ASP A 102 -3.91 6.72 7.24
CA ASP A 102 -4.91 5.97 8.03
C ASP A 102 -6.33 6.33 7.58
N LYS A 103 -6.67 7.62 7.51
CA LYS A 103 -8.02 8.05 7.11
C LYS A 103 -8.35 7.69 5.67
N MET A 104 -7.37 7.80 4.77
CA MET A 104 -7.54 7.33 3.40
C MET A 104 -7.80 5.81 3.38
N CYS A 105 -7.02 5.01 4.11
CA CYS A 105 -7.18 3.56 4.16
C CYS A 105 -8.56 3.14 4.69
N PHE A 106 -9.00 3.80 5.76
CA PHE A 106 -10.32 3.60 6.34
C PHE A 106 -11.44 3.91 5.32
N THR A 107 -11.30 5.01 4.59
CA THR A 107 -12.30 5.46 3.61
C THR A 107 -12.36 4.55 2.39
N VAL A 108 -11.20 4.16 1.85
CA VAL A 108 -11.10 3.50 0.54
C VAL A 108 -11.47 2.02 0.57
N SER A 109 -11.57 1.37 1.74
CA SER A 109 -12.06 -0.02 1.94
C SER A 109 -11.67 -1.01 0.83
N SER A 110 -10.67 -1.84 1.09
CA SER A 110 -10.06 -2.69 0.07
C SER A 110 -11.06 -3.58 -0.70
N ALA A 111 -10.90 -3.67 -2.04
CA ALA A 111 -11.85 -4.38 -2.89
C ALA A 111 -12.12 -5.82 -2.42
N GLY A 112 -13.38 -6.24 -2.57
CA GLY A 112 -13.83 -7.59 -2.22
C GLY A 112 -14.14 -7.81 -0.74
N GLY A 113 -14.59 -6.76 -0.04
CA GLY A 113 -15.12 -6.88 1.33
C GLY A 113 -14.06 -7.09 2.42
N ARG A 114 -12.80 -6.72 2.15
CA ARG A 114 -11.71 -6.81 3.12
C ARG A 114 -11.32 -5.41 3.59
N ARG A 115 -10.94 -5.29 4.86
CA ARG A 115 -10.33 -4.05 5.36
C ARG A 115 -9.00 -3.79 4.65
N GLY A 116 -8.69 -2.53 4.38
CA GLY A 116 -7.36 -2.12 3.94
C GLY A 116 -6.30 -2.46 4.98
N ALA A 117 -5.11 -2.82 4.51
CA ALA A 117 -3.96 -3.12 5.35
C ALA A 117 -2.76 -2.31 4.85
N GLN A 118 -2.06 -1.68 5.79
CA GLN A 118 -0.92 -0.82 5.51
C GLN A 118 0.20 -1.10 6.49
N MET A 119 1.43 -0.82 6.07
CA MET A 119 2.62 -0.86 6.92
C MET A 119 3.35 0.46 6.76
N GLY A 120 3.68 1.13 7.87
CA GLY A 120 4.60 2.26 7.88
C GLY A 120 5.87 1.85 8.61
N THR A 121 7.02 2.19 8.05
CA THR A 121 8.32 1.99 8.69
C THR A 121 9.03 3.32 8.93
N PHE A 122 10.00 3.25 9.84
CA PHE A 122 11.03 4.25 10.06
C PHE A 122 12.38 3.57 10.23
N ASP A 123 13.42 4.30 9.87
CA ASP A 123 14.78 4.08 10.29
C ASP A 123 14.89 4.40 11.79
N VAL A 124 15.60 3.54 12.52
CA VAL A 124 15.79 3.68 13.98
C VAL A 124 16.53 4.98 14.36
N ALA A 125 17.27 5.58 13.43
CA ALA A 125 17.96 6.85 13.64
C ALA A 125 17.06 8.07 13.37
N HIS A 126 15.83 7.88 12.88
CA HIS A 126 14.93 8.99 12.62
C HIS A 126 14.54 9.67 13.96
N PRO A 127 14.61 11.00 14.08
CA PRO A 127 14.36 11.68 15.37
C PRO A 127 12.94 11.50 15.94
N ASP A 128 11.98 11.13 15.10
CA ASP A 128 10.58 10.85 15.49
C ASP A 128 10.23 9.34 15.48
N ALA A 129 11.22 8.44 15.42
CA ALA A 129 11.00 6.99 15.48
C ALA A 129 10.56 6.51 16.88
#